data_AF-A0A117PTM6-F1
#
_entry.id   AF-A0A117PTM6-F1
#
_cell.length_a   1.000
_cell.length_b   1.000
_cell.length_c   1.000
_cell.angle_alpha   90.00
_cell.angle_beta   90.00
_cell.angle_gamma   90.00
#
_symmetry.space_group_name_H-M   'P 1'
#
loop_
_entity.id
_entity.type
_entity.pdbx_description
1 polymer ?
#
loop_
_entity_poly.entity_id
_entity_poly.type
_entity_poly.pdbx_seq_one_letter_code
_entity_poly.pdbx_strand_id
1 'polypeptide(L)'
;MRSATHTSRAERLKTLAIDSSVAGGRAVLVPRGDLMHGCADTLTRALARLPEDIDRVELDMTGVCFMDTTGLHFLEVLDTYGRGRRVRVTATGWAEQPRQVLEMAGLDPDDPLHGPGTRREPVPTTVILERTRQLDRLRTEVEQLRQAIATRPVIDQARGVLMATHACSPDQAWDVLREASQLSNTKLRKVAEVVTAGAEGGGPHPSPELRRALRTAIDRCLN
;
A
#
# COMPACT_ATOMS: atom_id res chain seq x y z
N MET A 1 -5.66 12.02 -49.01
CA MET A 1 -4.92 11.50 -47.82
C MET A 1 -4.01 12.61 -47.31
N ARG A 2 -4.38 13.29 -46.22
CA ARG A 2 -3.53 14.28 -45.55
C ARG A 2 -3.01 13.62 -44.27
N SER A 3 -1.68 13.45 -44.19
CA SER A 3 -1.00 12.90 -43.02
C SER A 3 -1.25 13.79 -41.80
N ALA A 4 -1.81 13.18 -40.77
CA ALA A 4 -1.83 13.72 -39.42
C ALA A 4 -0.39 13.68 -38.88
N THR A 5 0.22 14.84 -38.70
CA THR A 5 1.35 15.00 -37.81
C THR A 5 0.89 14.67 -36.39
N HIS A 6 1.20 13.45 -35.95
CA HIS A 6 1.14 13.05 -34.56
C HIS A 6 2.08 13.94 -33.75
N THR A 7 1.56 15.03 -33.20
CA THR A 7 2.23 15.75 -32.11
C THR A 7 2.25 14.83 -30.90
N SER A 8 3.44 14.47 -30.45
CA SER A 8 3.64 13.50 -29.39
C SER A 8 2.98 13.96 -28.09
N ARG A 9 2.20 13.06 -27.46
CA ARG A 9 1.50 13.24 -26.17
C ARG A 9 2.48 13.34 -24.97
N ALA A 10 3.79 13.42 -25.23
CA ALA A 10 4.84 13.17 -24.24
C ALA A 10 5.64 14.42 -23.82
N GLU A 11 5.31 15.62 -24.31
CA GLU A 11 6.26 16.75 -24.27
C GLU A 11 5.84 18.00 -23.47
N ARG A 12 4.96 17.87 -22.46
CA ARG A 12 4.86 18.80 -21.31
C ARG A 12 3.75 18.38 -20.34
N LEU A 13 3.99 17.39 -19.49
CA LEU A 13 3.29 17.35 -18.20
C LEU A 13 3.80 18.57 -17.43
N LYS A 14 3.03 19.67 -17.41
CA LYS A 14 3.40 20.82 -16.56
C LYS A 14 3.19 20.39 -15.12
N THR A 15 4.23 19.87 -14.50
CA THR A 15 4.24 19.54 -13.07
C THR A 15 3.71 20.74 -12.29
N LEU A 16 2.74 20.49 -11.40
CA LEU A 16 2.17 21.52 -10.56
C LEU A 16 3.27 22.21 -9.74
N ALA A 17 3.40 23.52 -9.89
CA ALA A 17 4.17 24.38 -9.02
C ALA A 17 3.22 25.22 -8.15
N ILE A 18 3.60 25.53 -6.92
CA ILE A 18 2.78 26.34 -6.02
C ILE A 18 3.67 27.41 -5.41
N ASP A 19 3.42 28.67 -5.75
CA ASP A 19 4.01 29.80 -5.04
C ASP A 19 3.17 30.10 -3.79
N SER A 20 3.81 30.62 -2.76
CA SER A 20 3.15 31.03 -1.53
C SER A 20 3.62 32.41 -1.08
N SER A 21 2.70 33.27 -0.67
CA SER A 21 2.99 34.50 0.04
C SER A 21 2.13 34.60 1.30
N VAL A 22 2.62 35.30 2.33
CA VAL A 22 1.89 35.47 3.59
C VAL A 22 1.89 36.95 3.96
N ALA A 23 0.71 37.49 4.26
CA ALA A 23 0.56 38.87 4.68
C ALA A 23 -0.63 39.00 5.66
N GLY A 24 -0.37 39.53 6.86
CA GLY A 24 -1.42 39.88 7.83
C GLY A 24 -2.35 38.73 8.24
N GLY A 25 -1.79 37.56 8.57
CA GLY A 25 -2.56 36.36 8.95
C GLY A 25 -3.17 35.59 7.77
N ARG A 26 -3.09 36.12 6.55
CA ARG A 26 -3.56 35.48 5.32
C ARG A 26 -2.41 34.89 4.53
N ALA A 27 -2.49 33.60 4.21
CA ALA A 27 -1.63 32.96 3.24
C ALA A 27 -2.31 32.91 1.86
N VAL A 28 -1.60 33.29 0.81
CA VAL A 28 -2.05 33.15 -0.58
C VAL A 28 -1.17 32.12 -1.27
N LEU A 29 -1.78 31.09 -1.84
CA LEU A 29 -1.12 30.09 -2.66
C LEU A 29 -1.53 30.29 -4.12
N VAL A 30 -0.58 30.19 -5.04
CA VAL A 30 -0.83 30.35 -6.48
C VAL A 30 -0.34 29.10 -7.21
N PRO A 31 -1.20 28.07 -7.36
CA PRO A 31 -0.85 26.88 -8.12
C PRO A 31 -0.78 27.18 -9.63
N ARG A 32 0.23 26.64 -10.30
CA ARG A 32 0.44 26.77 -11.75
C ARG A 32 0.75 25.41 -12.38
N GLY A 33 0.08 25.09 -13.48
CA GLY A 33 0.21 23.81 -14.19
C GLY A 33 -1.08 23.01 -14.16
N ASP A 34 -0.96 21.68 -14.18
CA ASP A 34 -2.10 20.78 -14.34
C ASP A 34 -2.38 20.01 -13.04
N LEU A 35 -3.64 19.90 -12.64
CA LEU A 35 -4.09 19.10 -11.50
C LEU A 35 -4.39 17.66 -11.94
N MET A 36 -3.39 16.81 -11.82
CA MET A 36 -3.47 15.38 -12.12
C MET A 36 -3.04 14.55 -10.91
N HIS A 37 -3.06 13.23 -11.06
CA HIS A 37 -2.54 12.29 -10.05
C HIS A 37 -1.14 12.72 -9.52
N GLY A 38 -0.96 12.68 -8.20
CA GLY A 38 0.30 13.03 -7.53
C GLY A 38 0.49 14.51 -7.17
N CYS A 39 -0.40 15.41 -7.60
CA CYS A 39 -0.32 16.84 -7.23
C CYS A 39 -0.56 17.12 -5.75
N ALA A 40 -1.26 16.21 -5.06
CA ALA A 40 -1.59 16.31 -3.65
C ALA A 40 -0.34 16.48 -2.76
N ASP A 41 0.73 15.74 -3.02
CA ASP A 41 1.96 15.82 -2.22
C ASP A 41 2.63 17.19 -2.32
N THR A 42 2.57 17.83 -3.50
CA THR A 42 3.10 19.18 -3.71
C THR A 42 2.31 20.19 -2.89
N LEU A 43 0.98 20.06 -2.85
CA LEU A 43 0.13 20.89 -1.99
C LEU A 43 0.41 20.65 -0.51
N THR A 44 0.46 19.40 -0.06
CA THR A 44 0.77 19.07 1.34
C THR A 44 2.10 19.68 1.78
N ARG A 45 3.14 19.60 0.94
CA ARG A 45 4.43 20.25 1.21
C ARG A 45 4.35 21.78 1.23
N ALA A 46 3.50 22.40 0.40
CA ALA A 46 3.31 23.85 0.40
C ALA A 46 2.58 24.30 1.68
N LEU A 47 1.50 23.61 2.05
CA LEU A 47 0.72 23.87 3.27
C LEU A 47 1.54 23.68 4.55
N ALA A 48 2.40 22.66 4.60
CA ALA A 48 3.26 22.40 5.76
C ALA A 48 4.31 23.50 6.01
N ARG A 49 4.60 24.34 5.01
CA ARG A 49 5.52 25.47 5.12
C ARG A 49 4.83 26.76 5.59
N LEU A 50 3.51 26.76 5.71
CA LEU A 50 2.76 27.93 6.15
C LEU A 50 2.92 28.15 7.67
N PRO A 51 3.00 29.41 8.12
CA PRO A 51 3.01 29.76 9.55
C PRO A 51 1.78 29.22 10.29
N GLU A 52 1.90 29.02 11.60
CA GLU A 52 0.80 28.50 12.43
C GLU A 52 -0.23 29.55 12.84
N ASP A 53 0.13 30.84 12.77
CA ASP A 53 -0.68 31.99 13.18
C ASP A 53 -1.63 32.50 12.08
N ILE A 54 -1.71 31.82 10.95
CA ILE A 54 -2.63 32.18 9.87
C ILE A 54 -4.08 31.83 10.24
N ASP A 55 -5.01 32.71 9.90
CA ASP A 55 -6.45 32.48 10.06
C ASP A 55 -7.14 32.14 8.74
N ARG A 56 -6.44 32.36 7.61
CA ARG A 56 -6.96 32.13 6.27
C ARG A 56 -5.90 31.66 5.27
N VAL A 57 -6.29 30.71 4.41
CA VAL A 57 -5.57 30.33 3.20
C VAL A 57 -6.44 30.59 1.99
N GLU A 58 -5.91 31.29 0.99
CA GLU A 58 -6.60 31.53 -0.27
C GLU A 58 -5.77 31.00 -1.43
N LEU A 59 -6.42 30.23 -2.30
CA LEU A 59 -5.81 29.70 -3.49
C LEU A 59 -6.30 30.46 -4.71
N ASP A 60 -5.37 31.04 -5.45
CA ASP A 60 -5.59 31.60 -6.77
C ASP A 60 -5.34 30.53 -7.83
N MET A 61 -6.42 29.97 -8.37
CA MET A 61 -6.40 28.86 -9.32
C MET A 61 -6.30 29.32 -10.77
N THR A 62 -6.09 30.61 -11.05
CA THR A 62 -5.98 31.14 -12.43
C THR A 62 -4.83 30.52 -13.21
N GLY A 63 -3.78 30.07 -12.51
CA GLY A 63 -2.64 29.38 -13.10
C GLY A 63 -2.87 27.91 -13.45
N VAL A 64 -4.04 27.35 -13.09
CA VAL A 64 -4.40 25.95 -13.36
C VAL A 64 -5.27 25.88 -14.61
N CYS A 65 -4.72 25.30 -15.67
CA CYS A 65 -5.41 25.19 -16.96
C CYS A 65 -6.11 23.85 -17.19
N PHE A 66 -5.73 22.80 -16.45
CA PHE A 66 -6.26 21.47 -16.64
C PHE A 66 -6.44 20.75 -15.30
N MET A 67 -7.48 19.94 -15.19
CA MET A 67 -7.82 19.09 -14.05
C MET A 67 -8.46 17.79 -14.53
N ASP A 68 -7.98 16.65 -14.07
CA ASP A 68 -8.71 15.37 -14.24
C ASP A 68 -9.54 15.05 -12.99
N THR A 69 -10.29 13.95 -13.01
CA THR A 69 -11.08 13.51 -11.84
C THR A 69 -10.21 13.19 -10.63
N THR A 70 -8.94 12.83 -10.82
CA THR A 70 -7.98 12.62 -9.72
C THR A 70 -7.55 13.95 -9.10
N GLY A 71 -7.59 15.03 -9.87
CA GLY A 71 -7.38 16.40 -9.41
C GLY A 71 -8.32 16.81 -8.27
N LEU A 72 -9.50 16.18 -8.12
CA LEU A 72 -10.42 16.43 -7.00
C LEU A 72 -9.78 16.12 -5.63
N HIS A 73 -8.81 15.20 -5.58
CA HIS A 73 -8.06 14.92 -4.34
C HIS A 73 -7.28 16.16 -3.86
N PHE A 74 -6.95 17.10 -4.75
CA PHE A 74 -6.37 18.39 -4.36
C PHE A 74 -7.30 19.16 -3.41
N LEU A 75 -8.61 19.16 -3.68
CA LEU A 75 -9.62 19.78 -2.82
C LEU A 75 -9.80 19.05 -1.50
N GLU A 76 -9.73 17.71 -1.50
CA GLU A 76 -9.82 16.92 -0.26
C GLU A 76 -8.68 17.25 0.72
N VAL A 77 -7.46 17.45 0.21
CA VAL A 77 -6.31 17.88 1.02
C VAL A 77 -6.55 19.27 1.62
N LEU A 78 -7.11 20.21 0.84
CA LEU A 78 -7.45 21.55 1.31
C LEU A 78 -8.52 21.53 2.40
N ASP A 79 -9.60 20.78 2.20
CA ASP A 79 -10.68 20.64 3.19
C ASP A 79 -10.15 20.01 4.48
N THR A 80 -9.32 18.97 4.36
CA THR A 80 -8.68 18.30 5.51
C THR A 80 -7.79 19.27 6.29
N TYR A 81 -6.96 20.06 5.59
CA TYR A 81 -6.09 21.06 6.21
C TYR A 81 -6.91 22.14 6.94
N GLY A 82 -7.91 22.71 6.26
CA GLY A 82 -8.78 23.75 6.82
C GLY A 82 -9.51 23.28 8.08
N ARG A 83 -10.09 22.07 8.05
CA ARG A 83 -10.76 21.49 9.23
C ARG A 83 -9.80 21.18 10.37
N GLY A 84 -8.64 20.59 10.06
CA GLY A 84 -7.63 20.19 11.04
C GLY A 84 -7.05 21.38 11.80
N ARG A 85 -6.78 22.50 11.09
CA ARG A 85 -6.25 23.73 11.69
C ARG A 85 -7.30 24.77 12.06
N ARG A 86 -8.58 24.53 11.77
CA ARG A 86 -9.68 25.50 11.90
C ARG A 86 -9.41 26.82 11.17
N VAL A 87 -8.77 26.73 10.02
CA VAL A 87 -8.40 27.86 9.15
C VAL A 87 -9.39 27.92 7.98
N ARG A 88 -9.81 29.13 7.60
CA ARG A 88 -10.69 29.30 6.43
C ARG A 88 -9.88 29.08 5.15
N VAL A 89 -10.33 28.16 4.29
CA VAL A 89 -9.66 27.86 3.01
C VAL A 89 -10.60 28.13 1.85
N THR A 90 -10.17 28.92 0.87
CA THR A 90 -10.94 29.18 -0.36
C THR A 90 -10.09 28.91 -1.59
N ALA A 91 -10.69 28.40 -2.66
CA ALA A 91 -10.02 28.20 -3.95
C ALA A 91 -10.86 28.77 -5.07
N THR A 92 -10.39 29.85 -5.71
CA THR A 92 -11.14 30.63 -6.69
C THR A 92 -10.31 30.84 -7.96
N GLY A 93 -10.94 31.34 -9.03
CA GLY A 93 -10.23 31.64 -10.29
C GLY A 93 -10.03 30.43 -11.21
N TRP A 94 -10.84 29.38 -11.05
CA TRP A 94 -10.79 28.18 -11.88
C TRP A 94 -11.02 28.48 -13.37
N ALA A 95 -10.15 27.96 -14.22
CA ALA A 95 -10.33 27.98 -15.67
C ALA A 95 -11.54 27.13 -16.10
N GLU A 96 -11.99 27.30 -17.34
CA GLU A 96 -13.21 26.68 -17.88
C GLU A 96 -13.22 25.14 -17.71
N GLN A 97 -12.12 24.47 -18.07
CA GLN A 97 -12.05 23.00 -18.00
C GLN A 97 -12.11 22.48 -16.56
N PRO A 98 -11.33 22.99 -15.58
CA PRO A 98 -11.52 22.62 -14.18
C PRO A 98 -12.92 22.90 -13.64
N ARG A 99 -13.55 24.04 -14.01
CA ARG A 99 -14.93 24.35 -13.58
C ARG A 99 -15.91 23.27 -14.01
N GLN A 100 -15.83 22.80 -15.27
CA GLN A 100 -16.68 21.71 -15.77
C GLN A 100 -16.48 20.41 -14.96
N VAL A 101 -15.25 20.09 -14.55
CA VAL A 101 -14.98 18.91 -13.72
C VAL A 101 -15.60 19.04 -12.32
N LEU A 102 -15.52 20.23 -11.71
CA LEU A 102 -16.17 20.52 -10.42
C LEU A 102 -17.69 20.37 -10.51
N GLU A 103 -18.30 20.92 -11.56
CA GLU A 103 -19.74 20.81 -11.82
C GLU A 103 -20.17 19.35 -12.02
N MET A 104 -19.42 18.56 -12.81
CA MET A 104 -19.68 17.13 -12.98
C MET A 104 -19.58 16.35 -11.67
N ALA A 105 -18.73 16.81 -10.73
CA ALA A 105 -18.60 16.24 -9.40
C ALA A 105 -19.68 16.74 -8.41
N GLY A 106 -20.61 17.60 -8.85
CA GLY A 106 -21.64 18.20 -8.02
C GLY A 106 -21.11 19.27 -7.05
N LEU A 107 -19.92 19.81 -7.31
CA LEU A 107 -19.30 20.85 -6.51
C LEU A 107 -19.62 22.23 -7.11
N ASP A 108 -19.71 23.24 -6.25
CA ASP A 108 -19.82 24.64 -6.66
C ASP A 108 -18.43 25.13 -7.13
N PRO A 109 -18.23 25.53 -8.40
CA PRO A 109 -16.91 25.99 -8.86
C PRO A 109 -16.45 27.30 -8.22
N ASP A 110 -17.36 28.10 -7.67
CA ASP A 110 -17.02 29.36 -6.99
C ASP A 110 -16.74 29.14 -5.50
N ASP A 111 -17.21 28.03 -4.93
CA ASP A 111 -16.87 27.57 -3.58
C ASP A 111 -16.79 26.03 -3.49
N PRO A 112 -15.75 25.41 -4.08
CA PRO A 112 -15.67 23.95 -4.22
C PRO A 112 -15.33 23.24 -2.91
N LEU A 113 -15.08 24.00 -1.84
CA LEU A 113 -14.76 23.46 -0.52
C LEU A 113 -15.95 23.58 0.44
N HIS A 114 -16.85 24.57 0.30
CA HIS A 114 -17.91 24.82 1.28
C HIS A 114 -19.34 24.86 0.69
N GLY A 115 -19.50 24.61 -0.61
CA GLY A 115 -20.80 24.50 -1.26
C GLY A 115 -21.70 23.35 -0.75
N PRO A 116 -22.98 23.33 -1.12
CA PRO A 116 -23.94 22.31 -0.66
C PRO A 116 -23.52 20.86 -0.98
N GLY A 117 -22.74 20.64 -2.05
CA GLY A 117 -22.19 19.32 -2.40
C GLY A 117 -20.99 18.86 -1.57
N THR A 118 -20.35 19.75 -0.79
CA THR A 118 -19.18 19.42 0.04
C THR A 118 -19.54 19.07 1.47
N ARG A 119 -20.82 19.21 1.84
CA ARG A 119 -21.35 18.82 3.14
C ARG A 119 -21.36 17.30 3.22
N ARG A 120 -20.18 16.72 3.51
CA ARG A 120 -20.06 15.31 3.88
C ARG A 120 -20.96 15.09 5.08
N GLU A 121 -22.05 14.35 4.89
CA GLU A 121 -22.78 13.81 6.03
C GLU A 121 -21.78 13.04 6.89
N PRO A 122 -21.78 13.25 8.21
CA PRO A 122 -20.93 12.48 9.09
C PRO A 122 -21.25 11.01 8.88
N VAL A 123 -20.29 10.26 8.37
CA VAL A 123 -20.41 8.81 8.21
C VAL A 123 -20.75 8.25 9.60
N PRO A 124 -21.89 7.54 9.76
CA PRO A 124 -22.29 7.05 11.07
C PRO A 124 -21.16 6.25 11.72
N THR A 125 -20.91 6.48 13.01
CA THR A 125 -19.84 5.80 13.77
C THR A 125 -19.91 4.27 13.63
N THR A 126 -21.11 3.72 13.47
CA THR A 126 -21.35 2.30 13.20
C THR A 126 -20.65 1.80 11.94
N VAL A 127 -20.74 2.54 10.83
CA VAL A 127 -20.11 2.21 9.54
C VAL A 127 -18.59 2.27 9.66
N ILE A 128 -18.05 3.27 10.38
CA ILE A 128 -16.61 3.41 10.63
C ILE A 128 -16.11 2.21 11.45
N LEU A 129 -16.82 1.86 12.53
CA LEU A 129 -16.46 0.74 13.39
C LEU A 129 -16.54 -0.60 12.66
N GLU A 130 -17.54 -0.80 11.82
CA GLU A 130 -17.69 -2.02 11.02
C GLU A 130 -16.54 -2.17 10.01
N ARG A 131 -16.23 -1.11 9.25
CA ARG A 131 -15.09 -1.08 8.34
C ARG A 131 -13.76 -1.36 9.07
N THR A 132 -13.57 -0.77 10.24
CA THR A 132 -12.36 -0.97 11.05
C THR A 132 -12.23 -2.44 11.46
N ARG A 133 -13.30 -3.05 11.98
CA ARG A 133 -13.32 -4.48 12.33
C ARG A 133 -13.05 -5.39 11.13
N GLN A 134 -13.60 -5.04 9.96
CA GLN A 134 -13.36 -5.81 8.74
C GLN A 134 -11.90 -5.73 8.30
N LEU A 135 -11.28 -4.54 8.35
CA LEU A 135 -9.86 -4.37 8.07
C LEU A 135 -8.98 -5.19 9.02
N ASP A 136 -9.30 -5.21 10.30
CA ASP A 136 -8.51 -5.98 11.29
C ASP A 136 -8.64 -7.49 11.08
N ARG A 137 -9.84 -7.99 10.71
CA ARG A 137 -10.04 -9.39 10.33
C ARG A 137 -9.19 -9.76 9.11
N LEU A 138 -9.26 -8.96 8.05
CA LEU A 138 -8.50 -9.20 6.82
C LEU A 138 -6.99 -9.16 7.08
N ARG A 139 -6.51 -8.22 7.91
CA ARG A 139 -5.09 -8.16 8.31
C ARG A 139 -4.66 -9.42 9.06
N THR A 140 -5.49 -9.90 9.98
CA THR A 140 -5.23 -11.13 10.74
C THR A 140 -5.19 -12.34 9.82
N GLU A 141 -6.14 -12.46 8.90
CA GLU A 141 -6.17 -13.55 7.92
C GLU A 141 -4.96 -13.52 6.98
N VAL A 142 -4.60 -12.34 6.47
CA VAL A 142 -3.38 -12.16 5.66
C VAL A 142 -2.14 -12.57 6.44
N GLU A 143 -2.03 -12.22 7.71
CA GLU A 143 -0.89 -12.61 8.54
C GLU A 143 -0.84 -14.13 8.76
N GLN A 144 -1.98 -14.75 9.06
CA GLN A 144 -2.08 -16.21 9.20
C GLN A 144 -1.72 -16.93 7.89
N LEU A 145 -2.19 -16.43 6.75
CA LEU A 145 -1.85 -16.96 5.43
C LEU A 145 -0.37 -16.77 5.11
N ARG A 146 0.21 -15.61 5.40
CA ARG A 146 1.65 -15.36 5.26
C ARG A 146 2.47 -16.29 6.14
N GLN A 147 2.06 -16.52 7.37
CA GLN A 147 2.71 -17.47 8.28
C GLN A 147 2.58 -18.91 7.76
N ALA A 148 1.42 -19.32 7.24
CA ALA A 148 1.23 -20.62 6.63
C ALA A 148 2.10 -20.82 5.38
N ILE A 149 2.19 -19.80 4.53
CA ILE A 149 3.06 -19.79 3.34
C ILE A 149 4.54 -19.79 3.76
N ALA A 150 4.93 -19.09 4.82
CA ALA A 150 6.31 -19.03 5.31
C ALA A 150 6.77 -20.29 6.06
N THR A 151 5.84 -21.15 6.52
CA THR A 151 6.16 -22.39 7.26
C THR A 151 6.22 -23.64 6.38
N ARG A 152 5.62 -23.58 5.18
CA ARG A 152 5.69 -24.62 4.15
C ARG A 152 7.06 -24.80 3.43
N PRO A 153 7.96 -23.78 3.31
CA PRO A 153 9.20 -23.92 2.54
C PRO A 153 10.18 -24.91 3.15
N VAL A 154 10.27 -25.01 4.48
CA VAL A 154 11.27 -25.87 5.12
C VAL A 154 10.96 -27.35 4.96
N ILE A 155 9.67 -27.73 4.98
CA ILE A 155 9.23 -29.10 4.75
C ILE A 155 9.43 -29.48 3.29
N ASP A 156 9.07 -28.60 2.36
CA ASP A 156 9.26 -28.85 0.93
C ASP A 156 10.76 -28.88 0.54
N GLN A 157 11.59 -28.04 1.17
CA GLN A 157 13.06 -28.09 1.04
C GLN A 157 13.63 -29.41 1.57
N ALA A 158 13.21 -29.86 2.76
CA ALA A 158 13.66 -31.12 3.33
C ALA A 158 13.26 -32.32 2.45
N ARG A 159 12.06 -32.28 1.85
CA ARG A 159 11.64 -33.27 0.85
C ARG A 159 12.58 -33.23 -0.37
N GLY A 160 12.88 -32.04 -0.89
CA GLY A 160 13.84 -31.86 -2.00
C GLY A 160 15.23 -32.42 -1.68
N VAL A 161 15.74 -32.20 -0.47
CA VAL A 161 17.03 -32.75 0.00
C VAL A 161 17.00 -34.28 0.01
N LEU A 162 15.94 -34.90 0.56
CA LEU A 162 15.80 -36.35 0.59
C LEU A 162 15.68 -36.95 -0.80
N MET A 163 14.89 -36.33 -1.69
CA MET A 163 14.77 -36.73 -3.09
C MET A 163 16.13 -36.70 -3.80
N ALA A 164 16.91 -35.63 -3.61
CA ALA A 164 18.23 -35.49 -4.23
C ALA A 164 19.27 -36.47 -3.65
N THR A 165 19.20 -36.76 -2.34
CA THR A 165 20.20 -37.58 -1.65
C THR A 165 19.94 -39.08 -1.80
N HIS A 166 18.67 -39.50 -1.83
CA HIS A 166 18.26 -40.90 -1.84
C HIS A 166 17.58 -41.35 -3.13
N ALA A 167 17.49 -40.47 -4.15
CA ALA A 167 16.81 -40.74 -5.41
C ALA A 167 15.38 -41.27 -5.25
N CYS A 168 14.65 -40.77 -4.25
CA CYS A 168 13.29 -41.20 -3.92
C CYS A 168 12.22 -40.28 -4.48
N SER A 169 10.97 -40.76 -4.55
CA SER A 169 9.82 -39.96 -4.98
C SER A 169 9.44 -38.88 -3.94
N PRO A 170 8.67 -37.85 -4.33
CA PRO A 170 8.16 -36.84 -3.40
C PRO A 170 7.31 -37.42 -2.27
N ASP A 171 6.61 -38.53 -2.52
CA ASP A 171 5.75 -39.20 -1.54
C ASP A 171 6.59 -40.01 -0.54
N GLN A 172 7.59 -40.75 -1.04
CA GLN A 172 8.55 -41.47 -0.21
C GLN A 172 9.35 -40.51 0.70
N ALA A 173 9.76 -39.34 0.19
CA ALA A 173 10.41 -38.31 1.00
C ALA A 173 9.49 -37.77 2.12
N TRP A 174 8.19 -37.65 1.84
CA TRP A 174 7.19 -37.27 2.85
C TRP A 174 6.98 -38.37 3.89
N ASP A 175 6.97 -39.64 3.49
CA ASP A 175 6.92 -40.80 4.38
C ASP A 175 8.09 -40.83 5.35
N VAL A 176 9.31 -40.64 4.85
CA VAL A 176 10.54 -40.58 5.67
C VAL A 176 10.44 -39.49 6.75
N LEU A 177 10.04 -38.27 6.37
CA LEU A 177 9.93 -37.16 7.33
C LEU A 177 8.88 -37.43 8.40
N ARG A 178 7.73 -38.01 8.01
CA ARG A 178 6.64 -38.36 8.93
C ARG A 178 7.04 -39.47 9.88
N GLU A 179 7.64 -40.55 9.38
CA GLU A 179 8.06 -41.67 10.21
C GLU A 179 9.18 -41.24 11.18
N ALA A 180 10.15 -40.44 10.73
CA ALA A 180 11.18 -39.88 11.61
C ALA A 180 10.58 -38.97 12.70
N SER A 181 9.56 -38.17 12.37
CA SER A 181 8.82 -37.34 13.33
C SER A 181 8.12 -38.18 14.40
N GLN A 182 7.48 -39.28 14.00
CA GLN A 182 6.80 -40.21 14.91
C GLN A 182 7.79 -40.96 15.81
N LEU A 183 8.85 -41.54 15.23
CA LEU A 183 9.86 -42.31 15.95
C LEU A 183 10.65 -41.47 16.98
N SER A 184 10.82 -40.17 16.72
CA SER A 184 11.54 -39.25 17.60
C SER A 184 10.64 -38.38 18.48
N ASN A 185 9.31 -38.51 18.36
CA ASN A 185 8.32 -37.63 18.98
C ASN A 185 8.65 -36.13 18.80
N THR A 186 9.22 -35.76 17.65
CA THR A 186 9.67 -34.40 17.33
C THR A 186 8.75 -33.79 16.28
N LYS A 187 8.34 -32.53 16.46
CA LYS A 187 7.48 -31.83 15.49
C LYS A 187 8.08 -31.90 14.09
N LEU A 188 7.28 -32.30 13.09
CA LEU A 188 7.70 -32.48 11.69
C LEU A 188 8.52 -31.30 11.13
N ARG A 189 8.09 -30.07 11.42
CA ARG A 189 8.84 -28.86 11.03
C ARG A 189 10.28 -28.88 11.55
N LYS A 190 10.51 -29.33 12.78
CA LYS A 190 11.84 -29.40 13.38
C LYS A 190 12.69 -30.51 12.76
N VAL A 191 12.07 -31.62 12.38
CA VAL A 191 12.72 -32.68 11.58
C VAL A 191 13.17 -32.13 10.23
N ALA A 192 12.28 -31.40 9.54
CA ALA A 192 12.60 -30.76 8.26
C ALA A 192 13.73 -29.73 8.37
N GLU A 193 13.72 -28.87 9.39
CA GLU A 193 14.82 -27.93 9.67
C GLU A 193 16.18 -28.64 9.80
N VAL A 194 16.21 -29.78 10.50
CA VAL A 194 17.43 -30.59 10.68
C VAL A 194 17.91 -31.20 9.37
N VAL A 195 17.00 -31.73 8.56
CA VAL A 195 17.33 -32.32 7.25
C VAL A 195 17.89 -31.25 6.30
N THR A 196 17.24 -30.09 6.22
CA THR A 196 17.71 -28.97 5.39
C THR A 196 19.05 -28.43 5.87
N ALA A 197 19.22 -28.19 7.17
CA ALA A 197 20.46 -27.66 7.73
C ALA A 197 21.64 -28.65 7.63
N GLY A 198 21.36 -29.96 7.57
CA GLY A 198 22.36 -31.00 7.29
C GLY A 198 22.91 -30.94 5.86
N ALA A 199 22.10 -30.53 4.88
CA ALA A 199 22.54 -30.33 3.50
C ALA A 199 23.39 -29.06 3.31
N GLU A 200 23.13 -28.02 4.12
CA GLU A 200 23.85 -26.74 4.07
C GLU A 200 25.20 -26.76 4.82
N GLY A 201 25.54 -27.85 5.52
CA GLY A 201 26.85 -28.05 6.16
C GLY A 201 27.10 -27.25 7.44
N GLY A 202 26.09 -26.54 7.98
CA GLY A 202 26.26 -25.60 9.11
C GLY A 202 25.22 -25.69 10.24
N GLY A 203 24.35 -26.71 10.24
CA GLY A 203 23.26 -26.82 11.20
C GLY A 203 23.64 -27.31 12.61
N PRO A 204 22.84 -27.02 13.65
CA PRO A 204 22.99 -27.64 14.96
C PRO A 204 22.94 -29.17 14.83
N HIS A 205 23.87 -29.87 15.49
CA HIS A 205 23.88 -31.32 15.45
C HIS A 205 22.55 -31.88 15.98
N PRO A 206 21.86 -32.75 15.22
CA PRO A 206 20.61 -33.33 15.69
C PRO A 206 20.84 -34.16 16.95
N SER A 207 19.81 -34.24 17.79
CA SER A 207 19.85 -35.15 18.94
C SER A 207 20.14 -36.58 18.49
N PRO A 208 20.81 -37.41 19.29
CA PRO A 208 21.10 -38.79 18.94
C PRO A 208 19.85 -39.59 18.59
N GLU A 209 18.73 -39.30 19.27
CA GLU A 209 17.41 -39.91 19.02
C GLU A 209 16.87 -39.55 17.65
N LEU A 210 16.89 -38.27 17.27
CA LEU A 210 16.41 -37.83 15.96
C LEU A 210 17.28 -38.40 14.82
N ARG A 211 18.59 -38.50 15.02
CA ARG A 211 19.50 -39.12 14.05
C ARG A 211 19.19 -40.61 13.85
N ARG A 212 18.91 -41.34 14.94
CA ARG A 212 18.52 -42.75 14.89
C ARG A 212 17.16 -42.94 14.23
N ALA A 213 16.21 -42.06 14.53
CA ALA A 213 14.87 -42.06 13.94
C ALA A 213 14.92 -41.82 12.43
N LEU A 214 15.69 -40.82 11.96
CA LEU A 214 15.87 -40.53 10.54
C LEU A 214 16.48 -41.72 9.78
N ARG A 215 17.52 -42.36 10.35
CA ARG A 215 18.12 -43.55 9.73
C ARG A 215 17.11 -44.70 9.61
N THR A 216 16.41 -44.99 10.70
CA THR A 216 15.37 -46.03 10.72
C THR A 216 14.27 -45.75 9.71
N ALA A 217 13.82 -44.50 9.60
CA ALA A 217 12.77 -44.10 8.67
C ALA A 217 13.22 -44.21 7.19
N ILE A 218 14.45 -43.79 6.88
CA ILE A 218 15.05 -43.98 5.55
C ILE A 218 15.09 -45.48 5.21
N ASP A 219 15.60 -46.30 6.13
CA ASP A 219 15.74 -47.74 5.90
C ASP A 219 14.39 -48.44 5.66
N ARG A 220 13.29 -47.95 6.26
CA ARG A 220 11.96 -48.55 6.16
C ARG A 220 11.11 -48.02 5.00
N CYS A 221 11.29 -46.76 4.65
CA CYS A 221 10.50 -46.12 3.60
C CYS A 221 11.13 -46.29 2.21
N LEU A 222 12.46 -46.52 2.14
CA LEU A 222 13.22 -46.52 0.90
C LEU A 222 13.84 -47.88 0.51
N ASN A 223 13.77 -48.89 1.38
CA ASN A 223 14.15 -50.28 1.06
C ASN A 223 12.92 -51.20 1.19
#